data_AF-A0A8J3IYE1-F1
#
_entry.id   AF-A0A8J3IYE1-F1
#
_cell.length_a   1.000
_cell.length_b   1.000
_cell.length_c   1.000
_cell.angle_alpha   90.00
_cell.angle_beta   90.00
_cell.angle_gamma   90.00
#
_symmetry.space_group_name_H-M   'P 1'
#
loop_
_entity.id
_entity.type
_entity.pdbx_description
1 polymer ?
#
loop_
_entity_poly.entity_id
_entity_poly.type
_entity_poly.pdbx_seq_one_letter_code
_entity_poly.pdbx_strand_id
1 'polypeptide(L)' 'MSSHFDDWINGRDAASILSQNSGHRVSADYVRLLSHSGKIRSIAIDGRTKLYCREDIERYTVRSHSKDK' A
#
# COMPACT_ATOMS: atom_id res chain seq x y z
N MET A 1 -18.34 -6.88 -15.98
CA MET A 1 -18.69 -5.99 -14.85
C MET A 1 -17.85 -6.42 -13.67
N SER A 2 -16.81 -5.66 -13.35
CA SER A 2 -15.91 -5.99 -12.24
C SER A 2 -16.27 -5.09 -11.06
N SER A 3 -16.77 -5.73 -10.00
CA SER A 3 -17.29 -5.11 -8.79
C SER A 3 -16.19 -4.33 -8.07
N HIS A 4 -16.35 -2.99 -7.98
CA HIS A 4 -15.35 -2.06 -7.42
C HIS A 4 -15.09 -2.20 -5.90
N PHE A 5 -15.74 -3.14 -5.22
CA PHE A 5 -15.57 -3.37 -3.78
C PHE A 5 -14.54 -4.46 -3.44
N ASP A 6 -14.21 -5.36 -4.37
CA ASP A 6 -13.14 -6.36 -4.19
C ASP A 6 -11.73 -5.76 -4.29
N ASP A 7 -11.63 -4.48 -4.65
CA ASP A 7 -10.36 -3.79 -4.95
C ASP A 7 -9.75 -3.08 -3.74
N TRP A 8 -10.29 -3.26 -2.53
CA TRP A 8 -9.78 -2.64 -1.30
C TRP A 8 -9.17 -3.68 -0.37
N ILE A 9 -7.89 -3.51 -0.03
CA ILE A 9 -7.13 -4.45 0.79
C ILE A 9 -6.67 -3.81 2.10
N ASN A 10 -6.46 -4.60 3.14
CA ASN A 10 -5.95 -4.08 4.41
C ASN A 10 -4.46 -3.71 4.32
N GLY A 11 -3.95 -2.98 5.32
CA GLY A 11 -2.56 -2.52 5.33
C GLY A 11 -1.51 -3.63 5.39
N ARG A 12 -1.86 -4.83 5.90
CA ARG A 12 -0.95 -5.98 5.97
C ARG A 12 -0.77 -6.60 4.59
N ASP A 13 -1.87 -6.81 3.87
CA ASP A 13 -1.86 -7.36 2.52
C ASP A 13 -1.20 -6.37 1.56
N ALA A 14 -1.53 -5.08 1.69
CA ALA A 14 -0.89 -4.02 0.92
C ALA A 14 0.64 -4.01 1.12
N ALA A 15 1.10 -4.14 2.36
CA ALA A 15 2.54 -4.22 2.65
C ALA A 15 3.20 -5.47 2.05
N SER A 16 2.49 -6.61 2.05
CA SER A 16 2.97 -7.85 1.43
C SER A 16 3.17 -7.69 -0.08
N ILE A 17 2.17 -7.14 -0.78
CA ILE A 17 2.23 -6.88 -2.22
C ILE A 17 3.34 -5.87 -2.55
N LEU A 18 3.41 -4.75 -1.81
CA LEU A 18 4.50 -3.79 -1.99
C LEU A 18 5.87 -4.44 -1.76
N SER A 19 5.98 -5.34 -0.78
CA SER A 19 7.25 -6.02 -0.51
C SER A 19 7.69 -6.90 -1.67
N GLN A 20 6.74 -7.65 -2.25
CA GLN A 20 6.98 -8.50 -3.42
C GLN A 20 7.37 -7.63 -4.63
N ASN A 21 6.62 -6.56 -4.89
CA ASN A 21 6.87 -5.66 -6.02
C ASN A 21 8.19 -4.90 -5.91
N SER A 22 8.61 -4.58 -4.67
CA SER A 22 9.79 -3.75 -4.41
C SER A 22 11.07 -4.57 -4.19
N GLY A 23 10.96 -5.90 -4.14
CA GLY A 23 12.09 -6.80 -3.86
C GLY A 23 12.70 -6.65 -2.46
N HIS A 24 12.02 -5.98 -1.53
CA HIS A 24 12.45 -5.82 -0.14
C HIS A 24 11.25 -5.65 0.79
N ARG A 25 11.44 -5.89 2.08
CA ARG A 25 10.35 -5.81 3.07
C ARG A 25 9.87 -4.36 3.24
N VAL A 26 8.59 -4.14 2.99
CA VAL A 26 7.85 -2.91 3.25
C VAL A 26 6.93 -3.14 4.44
N SER A 27 6.87 -2.18 5.38
CA SER A 27 6.01 -2.27 6.56
C SER A 27 4.61 -1.69 6.29
N ALA A 28 3.61 -2.14 7.06
CA ALA A 28 2.26 -1.57 7.00
C ALA A 28 2.23 -0.07 7.40
N ASP A 29 3.17 0.38 8.24
CA ASP A 29 3.31 1.80 8.56
C ASP A 29 3.78 2.62 7.37
N TYR A 30 4.61 2.04 6.50
CA TYR A 30 4.99 2.68 5.25
C TYR A 30 3.79 2.82 4.30
N VAL A 31 2.90 1.82 4.24
CA VAL A 31 1.64 1.91 3.47
C VAL A 31 0.80 3.09 3.97
N ARG A 32 0.66 3.26 5.30
CA ARG A 32 -0.04 4.42 5.89
C ARG A 32 0.60 5.73 5.45
N LEU A 33 1.92 5.82 5.46
CA LEU A 33 2.66 7.01 5.02
C LEU A 33 2.45 7.30 3.52
N LEU A 34 2.41 6.27 2.67
CA LEU A 34 2.09 6.43 1.24
C LEU A 34 0.67 6.99 1.05
N SER A 35 -0.31 6.50 1.81
CA SER A 35 -1.66 7.05 1.74
C SER A 35 -1.74 8.48 2.26
N HIS A 36 -1.01 8.82 3.33
CA HIS A 36 -0.97 10.15 3.90
C HIS A 36 -0.30 11.17 2.96
N SER A 37 0.69 10.73 2.20
CA SER A 37 1.34 11.53 1.15
C SER A 37 0.56 11.59 -0.17
N GLY A 38 -0.62 10.96 -0.25
CA GLY A 38 -1.49 10.99 -1.44
C GLY A 38 -0.98 10.12 -2.59
N LYS A 39 -0.01 9.24 -2.36
CA LYS A 39 0.55 8.36 -3.40
C LYS A 39 -0.33 7.16 -3.72
N ILE A 40 -1.16 6.74 -2.77
CA ILE A 40 -2.12 5.65 -2.92
C ILE A 40 -3.45 6.06 -2.31
N ARG A 41 -4.56 5.60 -2.88
CA ARG A 41 -5.89 5.83 -2.33
C ARG A 41 -6.12 4.97 -1.08
N SER A 42 -6.79 5.55 -0.08
CA SER A 42 -7.21 4.85 1.13
C SER A 42 -8.62 5.25 1.54
N ILE A 43 -9.35 4.32 2.16
CA ILE A 43 -10.66 4.54 2.77
C ILE A 43 -10.59 4.13 4.24
N ALA A 44 -11.05 4.99 5.14
CA ALA A 44 -11.24 4.62 6.53
C ALA A 44 -12.55 3.83 6.67
N ILE A 45 -12.47 2.60 7.19
CA ILE A 45 -13.65 1.79 7.48
C ILE A 45 -14.12 1.96 8.93
N ASP A 46 -13.21 2.38 9.82
CA ASP A 46 -13.50 2.80 11.17
C ASP A 46 -12.48 3.88 11.62
N GLY A 47 -12.54 4.35 12.86
CA GLY A 47 -11.65 5.40 13.39
C GLY A 47 -10.16 5.03 13.45
N ARG A 48 -9.80 3.77 13.22
CA ARG A 48 -8.44 3.21 13.35
C ARG A 48 -8.00 2.39 12.13
N THR A 49 -8.92 1.78 11.41
CA THR A 49 -8.68 0.83 10.33
C THR A 49 -8.92 1.49 8.98
N LYS A 50 -7.94 1.32 8.09
CA LYS A 50 -8.00 1.80 6.71
C LYS A 50 -7.83 0.63 5.75
N LEU A 51 -8.55 0.69 4.64
CA LEU A 51 -8.31 -0.11 3.45
C LEU A 51 -7.60 0.74 2.39
N TYR A 52 -6.86 0.09 1.52
CA TYR A 52 -6.03 0.69 0.48
C TYR A 52 -6.44 0.15 -0.87
N CYS A 53 -6.41 0.99 -1.89
CA CYS A 53 -6.77 0.58 -3.23
C CYS A 53 -5.70 -0.37 -3.78
N ARG A 54 -6.13 -1.59 -4.13
CA ARG A 54 -5.28 -2.66 -4.63
C ARG A 54 -4.57 -2.27 -5.92
N GLU A 55 -5.27 -1.61 -6.84
CA GLU A 55 -4.70 -1.15 -8.12
C GLU A 55 -3.50 -0.21 -7.90
N ASP A 56 -3.62 0.74 -6.97
CA ASP A 56 -2.53 1.68 -6.66
C ASP A 56 -1.35 0.95 -6.02
N ILE A 57 -1.63 -0.02 -5.14
CA ILE A 57 -0.61 -0.84 -4.47
C ILE A 57 0.15 -1.71 -5.48
N GLU A 58 -0.56 -2.39 -6.39
CA GLU A 58 0.05 -3.26 -7.39
C GLU A 58 0.92 -2.47 -8.38
N ARG A 59 0.57 -1.21 -8.67
CA ARG A 59 1.35 -0.32 -9.54
C ARG A 59 2.51 0.37 -8.83
N TYR A 60 2.51 0.43 -7.51
CA TYR A 60 3.52 1.17 -6.76
C TYR A 60 4.73 0.29 -6.40
N THR A 61 5.92 0.76 -6.77
CA THR A 61 7.19 0.12 -6.40
C THR A 61 7.97 1.05 -5.48
N VAL A 62 8.28 0.57 -4.28
CA VAL A 62 9.14 1.29 -3.34
C VAL A 62 10.58 1.16 -3.84
N ARG A 63 11.26 2.29 -4.06
CA ARG A 63 12.70 2.26 -4.34
C ARG A 63 13.45 2.22 -3.02
N SER A 64 14.33 1.23 -2.85
CA SER A 64 15.29 1.25 -1.75
C SER A 64 16.21 2.45 -1.94
N HIS A 65 16.27 3.35 -0.96
CA HIS A 65 17.39 4.28 -0.87
C HIS A 65 18.55 3.49 -0.28
N SER A 66 19.35 2.83 -1.13
CA SER A 66 20.72 2.55 -0.73
C SER A 66 21.38 3.91 -0.53
N LYS A 67 21.67 4.27 0.72
CA LYS A 67 22.78 5.19 0.96
C LYS A 67 24.02 4.39 0.61
N ASP A 68 24.39 4.39 -0.68
CA ASP A 68 25.75 4.07 -1.08
C ASP A 68 26.65 5.03 -0.29
N LYS A 69 27.39 4.46 0.67
CA LYS A 69 28.29 5.15 1.57
C LYS A 69 29.70 4.70 1.28
#